data_AF-Q9N265-F1
#
_entry.id   AF-Q9N265-F1
#
_cell.length_a   1.000
_cell.length_b   1.000
_cell.length_c   1.000
_cell.angle_alpha   90.00
_cell.angle_beta   90.00
_cell.angle_gamma   90.00
#
_symmetry.space_group_name_H-M   'P 1'
#
loop_
_entity.id
_entity.type
_entity.pdbx_description
1 polymer ?
#
loop_
_entity_poly.entity_id
_entity_poly.type
_entity_poly.pdbx_seq_one_letter_code
_entity_poly.pdbx_strand_id
1 'polypeptide(L)'
;TQVAFCFSETIPAPTGKNEAQQKSDLELLRISLLLIQSWLGPLQFLSRVFTNSLVFGTSDRVYEKLKDLEEGILALMREVEDGTPRAGQILKQTYDKFDTNMRSDDALLK
;
A
#
# COMPACT_ATOMS: atom_id res chain seq x y z
N THR A 1 -19.74 18.82 -18.92
CA THR A 1 -18.47 18.07 -18.98
C THR A 1 -18.39 17.24 -17.72
N GLN A 2 -18.36 15.90 -17.80
CA GLN A 2 -18.22 15.07 -16.61
C GLN A 2 -16.78 15.16 -16.12
N VAL A 3 -16.57 15.64 -14.90
CA VAL A 3 -15.24 15.73 -14.29
C VAL A 3 -14.95 14.37 -13.66
N ALA A 4 -13.82 13.76 -14.00
CA ALA A 4 -13.37 12.54 -13.35
C ALA A 4 -12.91 12.89 -11.92
N PHE A 5 -13.32 12.10 -10.94
CA PHE A 5 -12.97 12.29 -9.54
C PHE A 5 -12.16 11.07 -9.06
N CYS A 6 -11.04 11.33 -8.39
CA CYS A 6 -10.26 10.26 -7.75
C CYS A 6 -10.75 10.09 -6.31
N PHE A 7 -10.93 8.85 -5.85
CA PHE A 7 -11.33 8.58 -4.46
C PHE A 7 -10.37 9.17 -3.40
N SER A 8 -9.12 9.42 -3.79
CA SER A 8 -8.08 10.00 -2.96
C SER A 8 -7.92 11.53 -3.10
N GLU A 9 -8.74 12.21 -3.89
CA GLU A 9 -8.52 13.62 -4.28
C GLU A 9 -8.56 14.60 -3.10
N THR A 10 -9.30 14.27 -2.03
CA THR A 10 -9.40 15.10 -0.83
C THR A 10 -8.29 14.83 0.19
N ILE A 11 -7.44 13.82 -0.04
CA ILE A 11 -6.34 13.49 0.86
C ILE A 11 -5.19 14.47 0.58
N PRO A 12 -4.69 15.22 1.59
CA PRO A 12 -3.61 16.18 1.41
C PRO A 12 -2.25 15.48 1.34
N ALA A 13 -2.09 14.60 0.35
CA ALA A 13 -0.87 13.86 0.10
C ALA A 13 0.18 14.78 -0.53
N PRO A 14 1.45 14.71 -0.09
CA PRO A 14 2.51 15.45 -0.75
C PRO A 14 2.64 14.95 -2.18
N THR A 15 2.61 15.87 -3.14
CA THR A 15 2.70 15.55 -4.57
C THR A 15 4.13 15.69 -5.11
N GLY A 16 5.00 16.36 -4.34
CA GLY A 16 6.38 16.59 -4.69
C GLY A 16 7.36 16.17 -3.61
N LYS A 17 8.62 15.98 -4.01
CA LYS A 17 9.73 15.60 -3.13
C LYS A 17 9.91 16.56 -1.95
N ASN A 18 9.87 17.87 -2.19
CA ASN A 18 10.09 18.87 -1.15
C ASN A 18 8.98 18.84 -0.10
N GLU A 19 7.73 18.65 -0.52
CA GLU A 19 6.57 18.52 0.39
C GLU A 19 6.68 17.25 1.23
N ALA A 20 7.09 16.14 0.61
CA ALA A 20 7.29 14.88 1.32
C ALA A 20 8.42 14.98 2.36
N GLN A 21 9.53 15.64 2.03
CA GLN A 21 10.67 15.83 2.93
C GLN A 21 10.38 16.73 4.14
N GLN A 22 9.32 17.54 4.08
CA GLN A 22 8.89 18.39 5.20
C GLN A 22 8.00 17.66 6.22
N LYS A 23 7.60 16.42 5.93
CA LYS A 23 6.75 15.61 6.81
C LYS A 23 7.59 14.61 7.60
N SER A 24 7.17 14.34 8.83
CA SER A 24 7.74 13.24 9.61
C SER A 24 7.37 11.88 9.01
N ASP A 25 8.17 10.86 9.30
CA ASP A 25 7.90 9.48 8.86
C ASP A 25 6.50 9.03 9.29
N LEU A 26 6.08 9.37 10.50
CA LEU A 26 4.75 9.05 11.02
C LEU A 26 3.62 9.74 10.25
N GLU A 27 3.81 11.00 9.85
CA GLU A 27 2.84 11.70 9.00
C GLU A 27 2.76 11.08 7.60
N LEU A 28 3.90 10.70 7.02
CA LEU A 28 3.94 10.02 5.73
C LEU A 28 3.25 8.65 5.80
N LEU A 29 3.43 7.90 6.89
CA LEU A 29 2.73 6.63 7.13
C LEU A 29 1.22 6.83 7.28
N ARG A 30 0.79 7.85 8.03
CA ARG A 30 -0.64 8.20 8.18
C ARG A 30 -1.28 8.56 6.84
N ILE A 31 -0.60 9.34 6.02
CA ILE A 31 -1.07 9.70 4.67
C ILE A 31 -1.14 8.44 3.78
N SER A 32 -0.12 7.59 3.83
CA SER A 32 -0.08 6.33 3.07
C SER A 32 -1.25 5.41 3.47
N LEU A 33 -1.55 5.31 4.76
CA LEU A 33 -2.68 4.55 5.29
C LEU A 33 -4.02 5.08 4.74
N LEU A 34 -4.23 6.41 4.77
CA LEU A 34 -5.43 7.04 4.23
C LEU A 34 -5.60 6.76 2.72
N LEU A 35 -4.49 6.82 1.97
CA LEU A 35 -4.51 6.48 0.54
C LEU A 35 -4.97 5.04 0.34
N ILE A 36 -4.38 4.06 1.03
CA ILE A 36 -4.76 2.65 0.92
C ILE A 36 -6.24 2.43 1.30
N GLN A 37 -6.68 3.01 2.41
CA GLN A 37 -8.06 2.89 2.89
C GLN A 37 -9.07 3.47 1.90
N SER A 38 -8.71 4.55 1.18
CA SER A 38 -9.58 5.14 0.17
C SER A 38 -9.90 4.21 -1.01
N TRP A 39 -9.06 3.20 -1.26
CA TRP A 39 -9.22 2.22 -2.35
C TRP A 39 -9.96 0.94 -1.96
N LEU A 40 -10.07 0.62 -0.65
CA LEU A 40 -10.70 -0.62 -0.19
C LEU A 40 -12.17 -0.73 -0.61
N GLY A 41 -12.96 0.31 -0.37
CA GLY A 41 -14.38 0.35 -0.75
C GLY A 41 -14.58 0.30 -2.28
N PRO A 42 -13.90 1.15 -3.07
CA PRO A 42 -13.96 1.10 -4.53
C PRO A 42 -13.60 -0.26 -5.13
N LEU A 43 -12.59 -0.95 -4.60
CA LEU A 43 -12.21 -2.28 -5.09
C LEU A 43 -13.21 -3.38 -4.72
N GLN A 44 -13.80 -3.32 -3.53
CA GLN A 44 -14.90 -4.23 -3.18
C GLN A 44 -16.13 -4.02 -4.06
N PHE A 45 -16.40 -2.78 -4.46
CA PHE A 45 -17.46 -2.48 -5.41
C PHE A 45 -17.10 -3.00 -6.81
N LEU A 46 -15.85 -2.79 -7.25
CA LEU A 46 -15.36 -3.25 -8.55
C LEU A 46 -15.49 -4.78 -8.69
N SER A 47 -15.10 -5.56 -7.67
CA SER A 47 -15.21 -7.01 -7.72
C SER A 47 -16.66 -7.50 -7.82
N ARG A 48 -17.62 -6.76 -7.25
CA ARG A 48 -19.05 -7.08 -7.34
C ARG A 48 -19.66 -6.73 -8.69
N VAL A 49 -19.26 -5.62 -9.30
CA VAL A 49 -19.87 -5.11 -10.54
C VAL A 49 -19.24 -5.76 -11.78
N PHE A 50 -17.95 -6.06 -11.74
CA PHE A 50 -17.23 -6.71 -12.83
C PHE A 50 -17.03 -8.19 -12.54
N THR A 51 -18.09 -8.97 -12.74
CA THR A 51 -18.09 -10.45 -12.59
C THR A 51 -17.37 -11.19 -13.72
N ASN A 52 -16.77 -10.48 -14.67
CA ASN A 52 -15.91 -11.08 -15.70
C ASN A 52 -14.70 -11.74 -15.02
N SER A 53 -14.47 -13.03 -15.31
CA SER A 53 -13.50 -13.88 -14.60
C SER A 53 -12.07 -13.33 -14.53
N LEU A 54 -11.62 -12.57 -15.55
CA LEU A 54 -10.30 -11.93 -15.56
C LEU A 54 -10.19 -10.73 -14.60
N VAL A 55 -11.26 -9.94 -14.44
CA VAL A 55 -11.26 -8.73 -13.60
C VAL A 55 -11.58 -9.10 -12.15
N PHE A 56 -12.49 -10.05 -11.94
CA PHE A 56 -12.85 -10.56 -10.62
C PHE A 56 -11.62 -11.08 -9.85
N GLY A 57 -10.85 -11.98 -10.46
CA GLY A 57 -9.65 -12.55 -9.83
C GLY A 57 -8.53 -11.53 -9.59
N THR A 58 -8.46 -10.46 -10.39
CA THR A 58 -7.46 -9.41 -10.21
C THR A 58 -7.88 -8.45 -9.09
N SER A 59 -9.15 -8.02 -9.06
CA SER A 59 -9.67 -7.09 -8.06
C SER A 59 -9.58 -7.66 -6.65
N ASP A 60 -9.95 -8.94 -6.46
CA ASP A 60 -9.88 -9.59 -5.15
C ASP A 60 -8.43 -9.73 -4.67
N ARG A 61 -7.50 -10.14 -5.56
CA ARG A 61 -6.07 -10.22 -5.21
C ARG A 61 -5.50 -8.86 -4.83
N VAL A 62 -5.88 -7.79 -5.54
CA VAL A 62 -5.45 -6.42 -5.21
C VAL A 62 -6.04 -5.98 -3.86
N TYR A 63 -7.31 -6.30 -3.59
CA TYR A 63 -7.94 -6.03 -2.31
C TYR A 63 -7.20 -6.69 -1.14
N GLU A 64 -6.90 -7.99 -1.24
CA GLU A 64 -6.14 -8.71 -0.22
C GLU A 64 -4.75 -8.10 -0.01
N LYS A 65 -4.06 -7.68 -1.10
CA LYS A 65 -2.75 -7.04 -0.97
C LYS A 65 -2.83 -5.65 -0.34
N LEU A 66 -3.90 -4.90 -0.57
CA LEU A 66 -4.12 -3.63 0.13
C LEU A 66 -4.44 -3.84 1.61
N LYS A 67 -5.13 -4.93 1.96
CA LYS A 67 -5.33 -5.33 3.36
C LYS A 67 -4.04 -5.72 4.06
N ASP A 68 -3.22 -6.56 3.43
CA ASP A 68 -1.87 -6.90 3.91
C ASP A 68 -1.04 -5.62 4.16
N LEU A 69 -1.11 -4.66 3.23
CA LEU A 69 -0.38 -3.39 3.33
C LEU A 69 -0.92 -2.44 4.41
N GLU A 70 -2.25 -2.36 4.56
CA GLU A 70 -2.92 -1.62 5.65
C GLU A 70 -2.40 -2.12 7.02
N GLU A 71 -2.38 -3.44 7.22
CA GLU A 71 -1.88 -4.06 8.45
C GLU A 71 -0.38 -3.79 8.67
N GLY A 72 0.43 -3.91 7.62
CA GLY A 72 1.87 -3.63 7.68
C GLY A 72 2.18 -2.19 8.08
N ILE A 73 1.45 -1.22 7.55
CA ILE A 73 1.61 0.21 7.91
C ILE A 73 1.16 0.47 9.34
N LEU A 74 0.03 -0.09 9.78
CA LEU A 74 -0.43 0.03 11.17
C LEU A 74 0.56 -0.59 12.17
N ALA A 75 1.22 -1.69 11.80
CA ALA A 75 2.31 -2.27 12.59
C ALA A 75 3.52 -1.32 12.62
N LEU A 76 3.94 -0.79 11.47
CA LEU A 76 5.08 0.12 11.39
C LEU A 76 4.84 1.43 12.17
N MET A 77 3.64 2.00 12.10
CA MET A 77 3.29 3.20 12.86
C MET A 77 3.42 2.98 14.37
N ARG A 78 2.94 1.83 14.88
CA ARG A 78 3.09 1.47 16.30
C ARG A 78 4.56 1.39 16.71
N GLU A 79 5.39 0.75 15.90
CA GLU A 79 6.82 0.64 16.21
C GLU A 79 7.55 2.00 16.20
N VAL A 80 7.19 2.87 15.25
CA VAL A 80 7.74 4.23 15.17
C VAL A 80 7.31 5.06 16.39
N GLU A 81 6.06 4.91 16.85
CA GLU A 81 5.54 5.59 18.04
C GLU A 81 6.14 5.03 19.35
N ASP A 82 6.31 3.70 19.45
CA ASP A 82 6.82 3.01 20.64
C ASP A 82 8.34 3.13 20.80
N GLY A 83 9.07 3.54 19.75
CA GLY A 83 10.52 3.76 19.77
C GLY A 83 11.35 2.51 20.09
N THR A 84 10.75 1.33 20.05
CA THR A 84 11.41 0.05 20.39
C THR A 84 11.79 -0.72 19.11
N PRO A 85 13.02 -1.27 19.01
CA PRO A 85 13.53 -1.82 17.75
C PRO A 85 13.04 -3.24 17.43
N ARG A 86 12.00 -3.76 18.11
CA ARG A 86 11.67 -5.19 18.10
C ARG A 86 11.03 -5.66 16.80
N ALA A 87 10.09 -4.91 16.21
CA ALA A 87 9.54 -5.29 14.91
C ALA A 87 10.24 -4.62 13.72
N GLY A 88 11.08 -3.60 13.92
CA GLY A 88 11.99 -3.09 12.88
C GLY A 88 12.90 -4.16 12.27
N GLN A 89 13.35 -5.14 13.07
CA GLN A 89 14.11 -6.30 12.59
C GLN A 89 13.26 -7.28 11.77
N ILE A 90 11.99 -7.46 12.15
CA ILE A 90 11.03 -8.35 11.47
C ILE A 90 10.60 -7.73 10.13
N LEU A 91 10.34 -6.43 10.10
CA LEU A 91 10.00 -5.70 8.88
C LEU A 91 11.16 -5.71 7.88
N LYS A 92 12.40 -5.50 8.35
CA LYS A 92 13.60 -5.61 7.52
C LYS A 92 13.75 -7.00 6.89
N GLN A 93 13.63 -8.06 7.69
CA GLN A 93 13.65 -9.45 7.18
C GLN A 93 12.53 -9.72 6.15
N THR A 94 11.38 -9.08 6.30
CA THR A 94 10.26 -9.26 5.38
C THR A 94 10.52 -8.52 4.07
N TYR A 95 11.06 -7.30 4.12
CA TYR A 95 11.44 -6.51 2.94
C TYR A 95 12.55 -7.20 2.11
N ASP A 96 13.60 -7.72 2.77
CA ASP A 96 14.71 -8.43 2.11
C ASP A 96 14.23 -9.66 1.30
N LYS A 97 13.12 -10.30 1.72
CA LYS A 97 12.51 -11.42 0.99
C LYS A 97 11.80 -10.99 -0.29
N PHE A 98 11.26 -9.77 -0.35
CA PHE A 98 10.65 -9.25 -1.58
C PHE A 98 11.72 -8.91 -2.63
N ASP A 99 12.87 -8.37 -2.21
CA ASP A 99 13.99 -8.04 -3.09
C ASP A 99 14.63 -9.30 -3.70
N THR A 100 14.72 -10.37 -2.91
CA THR A 100 15.23 -11.68 -3.36
C THR A 100 14.33 -12.32 -4.43
N ASN A 101 13.01 -12.15 -4.34
CA ASN A 101 12.07 -12.73 -5.31
C ASN A 101 12.09 -12.00 -6.66
N MET A 102 12.34 -10.68 -6.70
CA MET A 102 12.51 -9.96 -7.98
C MET A 102 13.72 -10.45 -8.78
N ARG A 103 14.77 -10.90 -8.10
CA ARG A 103 16.00 -11.38 -8.75
C ARG A 103 15.93 -12.84 -9.24
N SER A 104 14.97 -13.61 -8.74
CA SER A 104 14.85 -15.04 -9.06
C SER A 104 14.24 -15.30 -10.43
N ASP A 105 13.36 -14.43 -10.92
CA ASP A 105 12.69 -14.63 -12.22
C ASP A 105 13.63 -14.37 -13.41
N ASP A 106 14.65 -13.52 -13.24
CA ASP A 106 15.71 -13.32 -14.25
C ASP A 106 16.69 -14.51 -14.34
N ALA A 107 16.71 -15.41 -13.34
CA ALA A 107 17.61 -16.56 -13.32
C ALA A 107 17.05 -17.80 -14.05
N LEU A 108 15.79 -17.76 -14.49
CA LEU A 108 15.10 -18.89 -15.15
C LEU A 108 15.10 -18.81 -16.69
N LEU A 109 15.75 -17.81 -17.29
CA LEU A 109 16.03 -17.76 -18.72
C LEU A 109 17.46 -18.27 -18.98
N LYS A 110 17.62 -19.60 -19.00
CA LYS A 110 18.81 -20.24 -19.55
C LYS A 110 18.48 -21.55 -20.25
#